data_AF-A0A660Q0B1-F1
#
_entry.id   AF-A0A660Q0B1-F1
#
_cell.length_a   1.000
_cell.length_b   1.000
_cell.length_c   1.000
_cell.angle_alpha   90.00
_cell.angle_beta   90.00
_cell.angle_gamma   90.00
#
_symmetry.space_group_name_H-M   'P 1'
#
loop_
_entity.id
_entity.type
_entity.pdbx_description
1 polymer ?
#
loop_
_entity_poly.entity_id
_entity_poly.type
_entity_poly.pdbx_seq_one_letter_code
_entity_poly.pdbx_strand_id
1 'polypeptide(L)'
;MISSVLDILRRPALFLTVVVFAVLFALPANAQFYFGRNKVQYDNFDWQMMTTEHFHLYFYTEEEEVAQTAAHLAESAYRELAVKFNHEIDKKIPLIIYSAPGHFAQTNVIPQLLPESVGGFTEFLKGRVVVPFNGSYHDFDHVITHELVHVFMLSRLGLQTSRQSRPRWAYPPLWFTEGIAEYWSQGWNTDADMVIADLVLSGNLISIEEFWKVHGTYFMYKLGQSVC
;
A
#
# COMPACT_ATOMS: atom_id res chain seq x y z
N MET A 1 34.39 10.79 30.44
CA MET A 1 33.90 10.18 29.18
C MET A 1 34.47 10.83 27.91
N ILE A 2 34.78 12.14 27.89
CA ILE A 2 35.32 12.81 26.69
C ILE A 2 36.84 12.55 26.51
N SER A 3 37.61 12.39 27.59
CA SER A 3 39.07 12.18 27.52
C SER A 3 39.48 10.85 26.87
N SER A 4 38.67 9.79 27.01
CA SER A 4 38.96 8.46 26.46
C SER A 4 38.79 8.37 24.95
N VAL A 5 37.99 9.25 24.34
CA VAL A 5 37.77 9.29 22.88
C VAL A 5 38.97 9.91 22.16
N LEU A 6 39.62 10.89 22.78
CA LEU A 6 40.79 11.58 22.23
C LEU A 6 42.05 10.69 22.21
N ASP A 7 42.16 9.72 23.14
CA ASP A 7 43.28 8.76 23.17
C ASP A 7 43.21 7.70 22.06
N ILE A 8 42.01 7.39 21.58
CA ILE A 8 41.79 6.48 20.45
C ILE A 8 42.35 7.09 19.14
N LEU A 9 42.26 8.41 18.98
CA LEU A 9 42.78 9.15 17.83
C LEU A 9 44.32 9.23 17.80
N ARG A 10 45.00 8.93 18.91
CA ARG A 10 46.47 8.96 19.02
C ARG A 10 47.13 7.62 18.72
N ARG A 11 46.35 6.55 18.54
CA ARG A 11 46.85 5.20 18.24
C ARG A 11 46.44 4.81 16.81
N PRO A 12 47.35 4.92 15.82
CA PRO A 12 46.98 4.78 14.41
C PRO A 12 46.41 3.40 14.07
N ALA A 13 46.88 2.34 14.73
CA ALA A 13 46.35 0.99 14.55
C ALA A 13 44.90 0.85 15.05
N LEU A 14 44.59 1.42 16.22
CA LEU A 14 43.24 1.35 16.80
C LEU A 14 42.25 2.21 15.99
N PHE A 15 42.71 3.37 15.52
CA PHE A 15 41.95 4.23 14.62
C PHE A 15 41.63 3.52 13.31
N LEU A 16 42.61 2.85 12.70
CA LEU A 16 42.42 2.08 11.47
C LEU A 16 41.40 0.95 11.68
N THR A 17 41.46 0.24 12.80
CA THR A 17 40.49 -0.82 13.13
C THR A 17 39.08 -0.26 13.27
N VAL A 18 38.90 0.90 13.93
CA VAL A 18 37.60 1.54 14.09
C VAL A 18 37.03 2.00 12.74
N VAL A 19 37.87 2.55 11.86
CA VAL A 19 37.45 2.96 10.50
C VAL A 19 37.05 1.75 9.66
N VAL A 20 37.85 0.67 9.67
CA VAL A 20 37.54 -0.56 8.93
C VAL A 20 36.24 -1.19 9.45
N PHE A 21 36.02 -1.18 10.77
CA PHE A 21 34.77 -1.65 11.36
C PHE A 21 33.59 -0.75 10.96
N ALA A 22 33.74 0.57 10.98
CA ALA A 22 32.69 1.50 10.55
C ALA A 22 32.31 1.31 9.07
N VAL A 23 33.28 1.01 8.19
CA VAL A 23 33.05 0.75 6.77
C VAL A 23 32.40 -0.63 6.56
N LEU A 24 32.85 -1.66 7.28
CA LEU A 24 32.28 -3.01 7.19
C LEU A 24 30.83 -3.09 7.73
N PHE A 25 30.46 -2.18 8.64
CA PHE A 25 29.11 -2.08 9.20
C PHE A 25 28.30 -0.90 8.63
N ALA A 26 28.80 -0.23 7.58
CA ALA A 26 28.04 0.80 6.88
C ALA A 26 26.92 0.13 6.08
N LEU A 27 25.76 -0.05 6.71
CA LEU A 27 24.55 -0.47 6.02
C LEU A 27 24.14 0.62 5.02
N PRO A 28 23.66 0.26 3.81
CA PRO A 28 23.11 1.24 2.89
C PRO A 28 21.93 1.95 3.55
N ALA A 29 22.10 3.26 3.80
CA ALA A 29 21.04 4.10 4.33
C ALA A 29 20.09 4.49 3.19
N ASN A 30 18.93 3.85 3.11
CA ASN A 30 17.89 4.13 2.10
C ASN A 30 17.15 5.47 2.28
N ALA A 31 17.76 6.45 2.96
CA ALA A 31 17.14 7.75 3.23
C ALA A 31 17.11 8.70 2.01
N GLN A 32 17.74 8.33 0.89
CA GLN A 32 17.97 9.24 -0.25
C GLN A 32 16.92 9.16 -1.36
N PHE A 33 15.91 8.30 -1.26
CA PHE A 33 14.97 8.03 -2.37
C PHE A 33 14.15 9.27 -2.84
N TYR A 34 14.15 10.36 -2.05
CA TYR A 34 13.41 11.60 -2.34
C TYR A 34 14.20 12.88 -2.02
N PHE A 35 15.54 12.84 -2.05
CA PHE A 35 16.34 14.04 -1.80
C PHE A 35 15.97 15.17 -2.80
N GLY A 36 15.63 16.35 -2.28
CA GLY A 36 15.28 17.53 -3.08
C GLY A 36 13.80 17.71 -3.43
N ARG A 37 12.89 16.83 -2.98
CA ARG A 37 11.44 17.01 -3.15
C ARG A 37 10.74 17.19 -1.79
N ASN A 38 9.87 18.20 -1.71
CA ASN A 38 9.02 18.44 -0.54
C ASN A 38 7.58 18.00 -0.84
N LYS A 39 6.92 17.38 0.14
CA LYS A 39 5.48 17.13 0.09
C LYS A 39 4.77 18.41 0.54
N VAL A 40 4.35 19.23 -0.41
CA VAL A 40 3.71 20.52 -0.16
C VAL A 40 2.19 20.32 -0.16
N GLN A 41 1.51 20.97 0.77
CA GLN A 41 0.05 21.09 0.82
C GLN A 41 -0.31 22.47 0.26
N TYR A 42 -1.08 22.48 -0.82
CA TYR A 42 -1.51 23.69 -1.51
C TYR A 42 -2.88 24.15 -1.02
N ASP A 43 -3.75 23.19 -0.73
CA ASP A 43 -5.16 23.42 -0.42
C ASP A 43 -5.46 23.18 1.06
N ASN A 44 -6.46 23.89 1.57
CA ASN A 44 -7.04 23.66 2.88
C ASN A 44 -8.42 23.06 2.70
N PHE A 45 -8.62 21.82 3.16
CA PHE A 45 -9.88 21.10 3.04
C PHE A 45 -10.73 21.27 4.31
N ASP A 46 -12.00 21.63 4.14
CA ASP A 46 -12.99 21.61 5.22
C ASP A 46 -13.58 20.19 5.33
N TRP A 47 -12.88 19.34 6.09
CA TRP A 47 -13.21 17.93 6.20
C TRP A 47 -14.55 17.69 6.90
N GLN A 48 -15.42 16.98 6.21
CA GLN A 48 -16.66 16.41 6.70
C GLN A 48 -16.51 14.90 6.93
N MET A 49 -17.44 14.33 7.70
CA MET A 49 -17.49 12.89 7.93
C MET A 49 -18.92 12.38 7.84
N MET A 50 -19.11 11.29 7.09
CA MET A 50 -20.34 10.50 7.07
C MET A 50 -20.06 9.09 7.58
N THR A 51 -21.06 8.46 8.18
CA THR A 51 -20.95 7.11 8.75
C THR A 51 -21.92 6.18 8.05
N THR A 52 -21.42 5.02 7.63
CA THR A 52 -22.21 3.92 7.06
C THR A 52 -22.23 2.75 8.04
N GLU A 53 -22.62 1.54 7.61
CA GLU A 53 -22.58 0.34 8.45
C GLU A 53 -21.14 -0.04 8.82
N HIS A 54 -20.22 -0.02 7.85
CA HIS A 54 -18.85 -0.50 8.00
C HIS A 54 -17.78 0.60 7.89
N PHE A 55 -18.14 1.85 7.57
CA PHE A 55 -17.17 2.90 7.30
C PHE A 55 -17.42 4.21 8.06
N HIS A 56 -16.31 4.92 8.29
CA HIS A 56 -16.29 6.36 8.50
C HIS A 56 -15.66 6.99 7.26
N LEU A 57 -16.49 7.63 6.42
CA LEU A 57 -16.03 8.31 5.22
C LEU A 57 -15.67 9.76 5.52
N TYR A 58 -14.48 10.18 5.13
CA TYR A 58 -13.98 11.54 5.22
C TYR A 58 -13.90 12.15 3.81
N PHE A 59 -14.50 13.31 3.64
CA PHE A 59 -14.63 14.03 2.36
C PHE A 59 -14.73 15.55 2.64
N TYR A 60 -14.89 16.40 1.64
CA TYR A 60 -15.13 17.84 1.79
C TYR A 60 -16.35 18.27 0.96
N THR A 61 -16.83 19.50 1.14
CA THR A 61 -18.20 19.91 0.76
C THR A 61 -18.47 19.77 -0.74
N GLU A 62 -17.46 20.04 -1.57
CA GLU A 62 -17.53 19.95 -3.02
C GLU A 62 -17.72 18.50 -3.53
N GLU A 63 -17.64 17.51 -2.63
CA GLU A 63 -17.54 16.07 -2.92
C GLU A 63 -18.69 15.24 -2.39
N GLU A 64 -19.74 15.83 -1.85
CA GLU A 64 -20.81 15.05 -1.20
C GLU A 64 -21.38 13.95 -2.11
N GLU A 65 -21.61 14.24 -3.39
CA GLU A 65 -22.11 13.27 -4.38
C GLU A 65 -21.12 12.11 -4.65
N VAL A 66 -19.83 12.44 -4.81
CA VAL A 66 -18.77 11.44 -5.01
C VAL A 66 -18.60 10.59 -3.75
N ALA A 67 -18.68 11.20 -2.57
CA ALA A 67 -18.57 10.51 -1.29
C ALA A 67 -19.76 9.59 -1.03
N GLN A 68 -20.99 9.99 -1.37
CA GLN A 68 -22.18 9.13 -1.31
C GLN A 68 -22.02 7.92 -2.24
N THR A 69 -21.52 8.13 -3.46
CA THR A 69 -21.23 7.03 -4.39
C THR A 69 -20.14 6.11 -3.83
N ALA A 70 -19.05 6.67 -3.30
CA ALA A 70 -17.98 5.92 -2.65
C ALA A 70 -18.52 5.05 -1.51
N ALA A 71 -19.41 5.59 -0.68
CA ALA A 71 -20.05 4.87 0.42
C ALA A 71 -20.84 3.65 -0.10
N HIS A 72 -21.61 3.81 -1.18
CA HIS A 72 -22.35 2.70 -1.78
C HIS A 72 -21.43 1.62 -2.35
N LEU A 73 -20.37 2.00 -3.06
CA LEU A 73 -19.38 1.09 -3.63
C LEU A 73 -18.64 0.34 -2.51
N ALA A 74 -18.14 1.06 -1.50
CA ALA A 74 -17.41 0.49 -0.37
C ALA A 74 -18.26 -0.51 0.44
N GLU A 75 -19.54 -0.20 0.69
CA GLU A 75 -20.46 -1.13 1.37
C GLU A 75 -20.77 -2.37 0.54
N SER A 76 -20.85 -2.23 -0.79
CA SER A 76 -21.01 -3.37 -1.70
C SER A 76 -19.78 -4.28 -1.67
N ALA A 77 -18.59 -3.70 -1.87
CA ALA A 77 -17.33 -4.39 -1.82
C ALA A 77 -17.10 -5.06 -0.46
N TYR A 78 -17.43 -4.39 0.65
CA TYR A 78 -17.33 -4.96 1.99
C TYR A 78 -18.15 -6.25 2.13
N ARG A 79 -19.42 -6.25 1.71
CA ARG A 79 -20.30 -7.43 1.80
C ARG A 79 -19.74 -8.60 1.01
N GLU A 80 -19.25 -8.34 -0.20
CA GLU A 80 -18.64 -9.38 -1.03
C GLU A 80 -17.36 -9.94 -0.38
N LEU A 81 -16.48 -9.06 0.07
CA LEU A 81 -15.20 -9.44 0.68
C LEU A 81 -15.38 -10.16 2.02
N ALA A 82 -16.37 -9.76 2.83
CA ALA A 82 -16.71 -10.45 4.06
C ALA A 82 -17.05 -11.93 3.83
N VAL A 83 -17.78 -12.22 2.74
CA VAL A 83 -18.07 -13.59 2.31
C VAL A 83 -16.81 -14.29 1.81
N LYS A 84 -16.03 -13.68 0.91
CA LYS A 84 -14.81 -14.30 0.34
C LYS A 84 -13.79 -14.65 1.43
N PHE A 85 -13.58 -13.75 2.40
CA PHE A 85 -12.66 -13.98 3.51
C PHE A 85 -13.26 -14.82 4.65
N ASN A 86 -14.59 -15.05 4.64
CA ASN A 86 -15.35 -15.59 5.76
C ASN A 86 -14.97 -14.90 7.07
N HIS A 87 -15.05 -13.57 7.05
CA HIS A 87 -14.51 -12.68 8.06
C HIS A 87 -15.29 -11.37 8.12
N GLU A 88 -15.57 -10.87 9.32
CA GLU A 88 -16.14 -9.54 9.54
C GLU A 88 -15.17 -8.67 10.34
N ILE A 89 -15.19 -7.37 10.08
CA ILE A 89 -14.30 -6.40 10.74
C ILE A 89 -15.12 -5.64 11.78
N ASP A 90 -14.79 -5.83 13.06
CA ASP A 90 -15.54 -5.27 14.19
C ASP A 90 -15.54 -3.73 14.23
N LYS A 91 -14.49 -3.10 13.67
CA LYS A 91 -14.30 -1.64 13.70
C LYS A 91 -14.63 -1.04 12.34
N LYS A 92 -15.32 0.10 12.36
CA LYS A 92 -15.55 0.88 11.14
C LYS A 92 -14.23 1.30 10.51
N ILE A 93 -14.11 1.07 9.22
CA ILE A 93 -12.91 1.35 8.42
C ILE A 93 -12.92 2.84 8.06
N PRO A 94 -11.87 3.61 8.38
CA PRO A 94 -11.74 4.98 7.89
C PRO A 94 -11.47 4.97 6.38
N LEU A 95 -12.33 5.61 5.60
CA LEU A 95 -12.19 5.77 4.16
C LEU A 95 -12.09 7.25 3.82
N ILE A 96 -10.94 7.69 3.30
CA ILE A 96 -10.65 9.09 3.00
C ILE A 96 -10.71 9.28 1.48
N ILE A 97 -11.62 10.13 1.03
CA ILE A 97 -11.86 10.39 -0.38
C ILE A 97 -11.30 11.76 -0.76
N TYR A 98 -10.58 11.80 -1.88
CA TYR A 98 -10.14 13.03 -2.53
C TYR A 98 -10.85 13.16 -3.88
N SER A 99 -11.37 14.33 -4.26
CA SER A 99 -12.04 14.55 -5.56
C SER A 99 -11.12 14.52 -6.77
N ALA A 100 -9.82 14.70 -6.55
CA ALA A 100 -8.87 14.80 -7.63
C ALA A 100 -7.54 14.14 -7.24
N PRO A 101 -6.82 13.53 -8.21
CA PRO A 101 -5.48 13.00 -7.98
C PRO A 101 -4.50 14.06 -7.45
N GLY A 102 -4.67 15.33 -7.84
CA GLY A 102 -3.87 16.45 -7.32
C GLY A 102 -4.04 16.70 -5.82
N HIS A 103 -5.27 16.54 -5.29
CA HIS A 103 -5.52 16.65 -3.85
C HIS A 103 -5.00 15.42 -3.09
N PHE A 104 -5.08 14.24 -3.70
CA PHE A 104 -4.51 13.02 -3.14
C PHE A 104 -2.98 13.08 -3.05
N ALA A 105 -2.29 13.63 -4.04
CA ALA A 105 -0.84 13.76 -4.04
C ALA A 105 -0.30 14.57 -2.84
N GLN A 106 -1.07 15.54 -2.34
CA GLN A 106 -0.73 16.36 -1.17
C GLN A 106 -1.22 15.78 0.17
N THR A 107 -1.78 14.56 0.19
CA THR A 107 -2.32 13.95 1.42
C THR A 107 -1.31 13.94 2.58
N ASN A 108 -1.77 14.23 3.79
CA ASN A 108 -0.96 14.11 5.00
C ASN A 108 -1.18 12.78 5.75
N VAL A 109 -1.93 11.84 5.17
CA VAL A 109 -2.17 10.53 5.77
C VAL A 109 -0.86 9.80 6.02
N ILE A 110 0.06 9.85 5.05
CA ILE A 110 1.43 9.34 5.17
C ILE A 110 2.45 10.45 4.87
N PRO A 111 3.61 10.46 5.55
CA PRO A 111 4.65 11.49 5.34
C PRO A 111 5.42 11.33 4.02
N GLN A 112 5.42 10.14 3.42
CA GLN A 112 6.14 9.86 2.19
C GLN A 112 5.46 10.50 0.96
N LEU A 113 6.26 10.83 -0.04
CA LEU A 113 5.75 11.18 -1.36
C LEU A 113 5.12 9.95 -2.01
N LEU A 114 3.95 10.14 -2.60
CA LEU A 114 3.26 9.09 -3.34
C LEU A 114 3.90 8.96 -4.73
N PRO A 115 4.27 7.75 -5.18
CA PRO A 115 4.54 7.50 -6.58
C PRO A 115 3.33 7.88 -7.45
N GLU A 116 3.58 8.38 -8.66
CA GLU A 116 2.50 8.78 -9.59
C GLU A 116 1.59 7.61 -9.98
N SER A 117 2.08 6.38 -9.88
CA SER A 117 1.32 5.16 -10.18
C SER A 117 0.39 4.70 -9.06
N VAL A 118 0.36 5.38 -7.90
CA VAL A 118 -0.50 4.99 -6.79
C VAL A 118 -1.92 5.51 -7.03
N GLY A 119 -2.83 4.58 -7.34
CA GLY A 119 -4.25 4.88 -7.55
C GLY A 119 -5.07 4.99 -6.26
N GLY A 120 -4.53 4.50 -5.13
CA GLY A 120 -5.12 4.48 -3.80
C GLY A 120 -4.15 3.75 -2.85
N PHE A 121 -4.37 3.82 -1.54
CA PHE A 121 -3.60 2.96 -0.62
C PHE A 121 -4.30 2.71 0.71
N THR A 122 -3.91 1.61 1.33
CA THR A 122 -4.27 1.21 2.69
C THR A 122 -3.10 1.46 3.65
N GLU A 123 -3.28 2.36 4.62
CA GLU A 123 -2.30 2.58 5.67
C GLU A 123 -2.43 1.52 6.77
N PHE A 124 -1.48 0.59 6.79
CA PHE A 124 -1.43 -0.54 7.73
C PHE A 124 -1.55 -0.16 9.22
N LEU A 125 -0.95 0.96 9.66
CA LEU A 125 -0.87 1.30 11.08
C LEU A 125 -2.21 1.71 11.69
N LYS A 126 -3.03 2.44 10.94
CA LYS A 126 -4.33 2.95 11.41
C LYS A 126 -5.52 2.35 10.65
N GLY A 127 -5.26 1.46 9.68
CA GLY A 127 -6.28 0.82 8.86
C GLY A 127 -7.06 1.80 7.99
N ARG A 128 -6.45 2.93 7.61
CA ARG A 128 -7.10 3.96 6.79
C ARG A 128 -6.96 3.61 5.32
N VAL A 129 -8.07 3.63 4.60
CA VAL A 129 -8.11 3.54 3.13
C VAL A 129 -8.17 4.94 2.57
N VAL A 130 -7.36 5.24 1.55
CA VAL A 130 -7.30 6.57 0.93
C VAL A 130 -7.40 6.41 -0.58
N VAL A 131 -8.40 7.07 -1.18
CA VAL A 131 -8.67 6.92 -2.62
C VAL A 131 -9.00 8.28 -3.26
N PRO A 132 -8.30 8.68 -4.35
CA PRO A 132 -8.74 9.73 -5.25
C PRO A 132 -9.84 9.27 -6.19
N PHE A 133 -10.79 10.15 -6.48
CA PHE A 133 -11.64 10.04 -7.65
C PHE A 133 -10.91 10.60 -8.87
N ASN A 134 -10.86 9.82 -9.95
CA ASN A 134 -10.18 10.19 -11.20
C ASN A 134 -11.17 10.58 -12.33
N GLY A 135 -12.48 10.66 -12.03
CA GLY A 135 -13.54 10.89 -13.02
C GLY A 135 -14.24 9.61 -13.52
N SER A 136 -13.73 8.42 -13.17
CA SER A 136 -14.31 7.13 -13.54
C SER A 136 -14.84 6.40 -12.30
N TYR A 137 -16.15 6.20 -12.22
CA TYR A 137 -16.75 5.40 -11.14
C TYR A 137 -16.37 3.92 -11.21
N HIS A 138 -16.07 3.41 -12.41
CA HIS A 138 -15.56 2.06 -12.59
C HIS A 138 -14.18 1.90 -11.95
N ASP A 139 -13.27 2.85 -12.19
CA ASP A 139 -11.93 2.82 -11.61
C ASP A 139 -12.02 3.03 -10.10
N PHE A 140 -12.93 3.88 -9.66
CA PHE A 140 -13.16 4.14 -8.26
C PHE A 140 -13.65 2.91 -7.51
N ASP A 141 -14.59 2.15 -8.07
CA ASP A 141 -15.05 0.87 -7.53
C ASP A 141 -13.92 -0.16 -7.45
N HIS A 142 -13.14 -0.29 -8.52
CA HIS A 142 -11.95 -1.15 -8.54
C HIS A 142 -10.97 -0.78 -7.43
N VAL A 143 -10.56 0.48 -7.33
CA VAL A 143 -9.54 0.90 -6.34
C VAL A 143 -10.08 0.75 -4.92
N ILE A 144 -11.33 1.14 -4.65
CA ILE A 144 -11.94 0.93 -3.34
C ILE A 144 -11.92 -0.57 -3.00
N THR A 145 -12.36 -1.43 -3.92
CA THR A 145 -12.40 -2.87 -3.69
C THR A 145 -10.99 -3.44 -3.48
N HIS A 146 -10.02 -3.06 -4.30
CA HIS A 146 -8.60 -3.45 -4.19
C HIS A 146 -8.04 -3.12 -2.81
N GLU A 147 -8.22 -1.89 -2.35
CA GLU A 147 -7.75 -1.47 -1.04
C GLU A 147 -8.48 -2.19 0.11
N LEU A 148 -9.77 -2.48 -0.05
CA LEU A 148 -10.49 -3.27 0.94
C LEU A 148 -9.98 -4.72 1.02
N VAL A 149 -9.53 -5.33 -0.08
CA VAL A 149 -8.86 -6.65 0.00
C VAL A 149 -7.68 -6.60 0.96
N HIS A 150 -6.87 -5.55 0.90
CA HIS A 150 -5.75 -5.35 1.83
C HIS A 150 -6.23 -5.20 3.27
N VAL A 151 -7.29 -4.41 3.51
CA VAL A 151 -7.88 -4.24 4.86
C VAL A 151 -8.35 -5.59 5.44
N PHE A 152 -9.07 -6.39 4.67
CA PHE A 152 -9.55 -7.70 5.12
C PHE A 152 -8.40 -8.67 5.38
N MET A 153 -7.40 -8.69 4.49
CA MET A 153 -6.21 -9.52 4.65
C MET A 153 -5.48 -9.19 5.96
N LEU A 154 -5.27 -7.90 6.24
CA LEU A 154 -4.63 -7.45 7.47
C LEU A 154 -5.43 -7.78 8.72
N SER A 155 -6.74 -7.57 8.68
CA SER A 155 -7.64 -7.90 9.78
C SER A 155 -7.54 -9.39 10.14
N ARG A 156 -7.51 -10.25 9.11
CA ARG A 156 -7.33 -11.70 9.26
C ARG A 156 -5.97 -12.09 9.86
N LEU A 157 -4.89 -11.56 9.30
CA LEU A 157 -3.53 -11.85 9.77
C LEU A 157 -3.30 -11.35 11.21
N GLY A 158 -3.85 -10.18 11.54
CA GLY A 158 -3.83 -9.60 12.88
C GLY A 158 -4.54 -10.49 13.91
N LEU A 159 -5.74 -10.99 13.57
CA LEU A 159 -6.47 -11.93 14.43
C LEU A 159 -5.71 -13.22 14.68
N GLN A 160 -5.13 -13.82 13.63
CA GLN A 160 -4.32 -15.03 13.76
C GLN A 160 -3.13 -14.81 14.69
N THR A 161 -2.49 -13.65 14.57
CA THR A 161 -1.34 -13.29 15.41
C THR A 161 -1.73 -13.08 16.87
N SER A 162 -2.84 -12.40 17.15
CA SER A 162 -3.33 -12.20 18.52
C SER A 162 -3.71 -13.49 19.24
N ARG A 163 -4.15 -14.52 18.50
CA ARG A 163 -4.50 -15.84 19.01
C ARG A 163 -3.29 -16.74 19.30
N GLN A 164 -2.13 -16.45 18.71
CA GLN A 164 -0.93 -17.26 18.87
C GLN A 164 0.01 -16.66 19.92
N SER A 165 0.52 -17.49 20.84
CA SER A 165 1.48 -17.06 21.89
C SER A 165 2.86 -16.66 21.33
N ARG A 166 3.12 -16.92 20.05
CA ARG A 166 4.32 -16.50 19.32
C ARG A 166 3.90 -15.92 17.98
N PRO A 167 3.99 -14.59 17.79
CA PRO A 167 3.68 -13.96 16.52
C PRO A 167 4.59 -14.53 15.43
N ARG A 168 4.04 -15.29 14.48
CA ARG A 168 4.73 -15.60 13.23
C ARG A 168 4.12 -14.75 12.14
N TRP A 169 4.60 -13.51 12.06
CA TRP A 169 4.25 -12.58 10.98
C TRP A 169 4.88 -13.06 9.68
N ALA A 170 4.23 -13.99 8.99
CA ALA A 170 4.52 -14.27 7.60
C ALA A 170 3.44 -13.58 6.77
N TYR A 171 3.71 -12.37 6.30
CA TYR A 171 2.90 -11.78 5.24
C TYR A 171 3.04 -12.66 3.99
N PRO A 172 1.94 -12.89 3.24
CA PRO A 172 2.07 -13.54 1.95
C PRO A 172 3.03 -12.77 1.04
N PRO A 173 3.64 -13.43 0.05
CA PRO A 173 4.48 -12.75 -0.93
C PRO A 173 3.73 -11.59 -1.61
N LEU A 174 4.43 -10.49 -1.93
CA LEU A 174 3.81 -9.29 -2.48
C LEU A 174 3.03 -9.55 -3.79
N TRP A 175 3.56 -10.41 -4.66
CA TRP A 175 2.86 -10.78 -5.90
C TRP A 175 1.48 -11.39 -5.63
N PHE A 176 1.32 -12.12 -4.51
CA PHE A 176 0.06 -12.73 -4.14
C PHE A 176 -0.88 -11.71 -3.51
N THR A 177 -0.37 -10.85 -2.62
CA THR A 177 -1.20 -9.83 -1.95
C THR A 177 -1.75 -8.81 -2.94
N GLU A 178 -0.93 -8.34 -3.88
CA GLU A 178 -1.41 -7.45 -4.94
C GLU A 178 -2.21 -8.20 -6.00
N GLY A 179 -1.78 -9.42 -6.37
CA GLY A 179 -2.47 -10.23 -7.38
C GLY A 179 -3.91 -10.57 -7.01
N ILE A 180 -4.15 -11.00 -5.77
CA ILE A 180 -5.50 -11.31 -5.29
C ILE A 180 -6.36 -10.04 -5.15
N ALA A 181 -5.75 -8.90 -4.80
CA ALA A 181 -6.44 -7.62 -4.72
C ALA A 181 -6.90 -7.13 -6.11
N GLU A 182 -6.03 -7.25 -7.13
CA GLU A 182 -6.38 -6.99 -8.54
C GLU A 182 -7.48 -7.94 -9.04
N TYR A 183 -7.31 -9.25 -8.79
CA TYR A 183 -8.27 -10.25 -9.28
C TYR A 183 -9.63 -10.14 -8.60
N TRP A 184 -9.71 -9.87 -7.30
CA TRP A 184 -11.00 -9.72 -6.62
C TRP A 184 -11.67 -8.38 -6.86
N SER A 185 -10.94 -7.36 -7.33
CA SER A 185 -11.52 -6.05 -7.65
C SER A 185 -11.98 -5.91 -9.10
N GLN A 186 -11.35 -6.61 -10.06
CA GLN A 186 -11.70 -6.52 -11.48
C GLN A 186 -11.86 -7.85 -12.21
N GLY A 187 -11.56 -8.98 -11.56
CA GLY A 187 -11.46 -10.27 -12.23
C GLY A 187 -10.30 -10.33 -13.21
N TRP A 188 -10.45 -11.12 -14.27
CA TRP A 188 -9.52 -11.11 -15.39
C TRP A 188 -9.90 -10.00 -16.37
N ASN A 189 -8.95 -9.12 -16.72
CA ASN A 189 -9.18 -7.99 -17.62
C ASN A 189 -8.25 -8.01 -18.86
N THR A 190 -8.55 -7.15 -19.83
CA THR A 190 -7.80 -7.07 -21.10
C THR A 190 -6.35 -6.65 -20.92
N ASP A 191 -6.05 -5.87 -19.88
CA ASP A 191 -4.68 -5.43 -19.60
C ASP A 191 -3.82 -6.59 -19.10
N ALA A 192 -4.37 -7.44 -18.22
CA ALA A 192 -3.74 -8.68 -17.80
C ALA A 192 -3.52 -9.60 -19.00
N ASP A 193 -4.53 -9.79 -19.87
CA ASP A 193 -4.40 -10.57 -21.10
C ASP A 193 -3.24 -10.07 -21.97
N MET A 194 -3.19 -8.76 -22.22
CA MET A 194 -2.15 -8.16 -23.05
C MET A 194 -0.77 -8.39 -22.46
N VAL A 195 -0.60 -8.17 -21.15
CA VAL A 195 0.70 -8.36 -20.48
C VAL A 195 1.14 -9.82 -20.50
N ILE A 196 0.24 -10.75 -20.16
CA ILE A 196 0.56 -12.18 -20.15
C ILE A 196 0.83 -12.69 -21.56
N ALA A 197 0.04 -12.27 -22.55
CA ALA A 197 0.27 -12.63 -23.95
C ALA A 197 1.64 -12.13 -24.46
N ASP A 198 2.03 -10.90 -24.15
CA ASP A 198 3.34 -10.37 -24.52
C ASP A 198 4.49 -11.17 -23.88
N LEU A 199 4.38 -11.50 -22.59
CA LEU A 199 5.37 -12.33 -21.89
C LEU A 199 5.49 -13.74 -22.50
N VAL A 200 4.37 -14.34 -22.89
CA VAL A 200 4.36 -15.65 -23.56
C VAL A 200 4.99 -15.55 -24.95
N LEU A 201 4.56 -14.60 -25.77
CA LEU A 201 5.02 -14.45 -27.15
C LEU A 201 6.50 -14.05 -27.25
N SER A 202 6.99 -13.26 -26.30
CA SER A 202 8.40 -12.86 -26.21
C SER A 202 9.30 -13.91 -25.57
N GLY A 203 8.73 -15.00 -25.02
CA GLY A 203 9.48 -16.04 -24.30
C GLY A 203 10.02 -15.59 -22.94
N ASN A 204 9.46 -14.51 -22.37
CA ASN A 204 9.87 -13.92 -21.10
C ASN A 204 8.97 -14.32 -19.91
N LEU A 205 7.96 -15.17 -20.13
CA LEU A 205 7.11 -15.65 -19.04
C LEU A 205 7.95 -16.47 -18.04
N ILE A 206 8.01 -15.98 -16.81
CA ILE A 206 8.68 -16.65 -15.69
C ILE A 206 7.74 -17.66 -15.02
N SER A 207 8.32 -18.66 -14.36
CA SER A 207 7.53 -19.62 -13.57
C SER A 207 7.00 -18.98 -12.28
N ILE A 208 5.91 -19.53 -11.71
CA ILE A 208 5.31 -19.04 -10.45
C ILE A 208 6.34 -19.04 -9.30
N GLU A 209 7.24 -20.03 -9.28
CA GLU A 209 8.33 -20.14 -8.30
C GLU A 209 9.33 -18.96 -8.38
N GLU A 210 9.32 -18.22 -9.47
CA GLU A 210 10.21 -17.09 -9.74
C GLU A 210 9.52 -15.73 -9.61
N PHE A 211 8.22 -15.68 -9.29
CA PHE A 211 7.48 -14.41 -9.20
C PHE A 211 8.10 -13.45 -8.17
N TRP A 212 8.77 -13.96 -7.14
CA TRP A 212 9.51 -13.13 -6.17
C TRP A 212 10.64 -12.30 -6.78
N LYS A 213 11.11 -12.64 -8.00
CA LYS A 213 12.13 -11.87 -8.73
C LYS A 213 11.57 -10.56 -9.28
N VAL A 214 10.26 -10.47 -9.47
CA VAL A 214 9.58 -9.29 -10.00
C VAL A 214 8.88 -8.60 -8.83
N HIS A 215 9.30 -7.39 -8.50
CA HIS A 215 8.85 -6.70 -7.30
C HIS A 215 8.55 -5.23 -7.57
N GLY A 216 7.35 -4.77 -7.21
CA GLY A 216 6.95 -3.37 -7.32
C GLY A 216 6.84 -2.84 -8.76
N THR A 217 6.75 -3.73 -9.75
CA THR A 217 6.51 -3.36 -11.15
C THR A 217 5.08 -3.70 -11.55
N TYR A 218 4.54 -3.02 -12.57
CA TYR A 218 3.22 -3.33 -13.12
C TYR A 218 3.08 -4.80 -13.55
N PHE A 219 4.14 -5.42 -14.08
CA PHE A 219 4.18 -6.84 -14.43
C PHE A 219 3.90 -7.76 -13.23
N MET A 220 4.40 -7.41 -12.03
CA MET A 220 4.15 -8.20 -10.82
C MET A 220 2.64 -8.29 -10.51
N TYR A 221 1.93 -7.17 -10.65
CA TYR A 221 0.48 -7.10 -10.40
C TYR A 221 -0.27 -7.99 -11.39
N LYS A 222 0.04 -7.87 -12.69
CA LYS A 222 -0.65 -8.66 -13.73
C LYS A 222 -0.30 -10.15 -13.72
N LEU A 223 0.95 -10.49 -13.39
CA LEU A 223 1.34 -11.88 -13.12
C LEU A 223 0.57 -12.46 -11.93
N GLY A 224 0.51 -11.74 -10.82
CA GLY A 224 -0.27 -12.14 -9.65
C GLY A 224 -1.77 -12.30 -9.96
N GLN A 225 -2.35 -11.31 -10.64
CA GLN A 225 -3.76 -11.31 -11.05
C GLN A 225 -4.11 -12.51 -11.94
N SER A 226 -3.20 -12.94 -12.82
CA SER A 226 -3.45 -14.06 -13.74
C SER A 226 -3.49 -15.44 -13.07
N VAL A 227 -3.00 -15.56 -11.83
CA VAL A 227 -2.88 -16.84 -11.12
C VAL A 227 -3.84 -16.96 -9.94
N CYS A 228 -4.31 -15.84 -9.37
CA CYS A 228 -5.21 -15.80 -8.22
C CYS A 228 -6.67 -16.05 -8.62
#